data_AF-A0A484U559-F1
#
_entry.id   AF-A0A484U559-F1
#
_cell.length_a   1.000
_cell.length_b   1.000
_cell.length_c   1.000
_cell.angle_alpha   90.00
_cell.angle_beta   90.00
_cell.angle_gamma   90.00
#
_symmetry.space_group_name_H-M   'P 1'
#
loop_
_entity.id
_entity.type
_entity.pdbx_description
1 polymer ?
#
loop_
_entity_poly.entity_id
_entity_poly.type
_entity_poly.pdbx_seq_one_letter_code
_entity_poly.pdbx_strand_id
1 'polypeptide(L)'
;MLRKACSFKVFVVRVMEISLRGKPYRVVLDGHHNLAAAKMVGVAPTWRRPSRKTLRVQASMPPAQFEQLLINNLTDSDWYFVDTDEVVPELLAMQKDPS
;
A
#
# COMPACT_ATOMS: atom_id res chain seq x y z
N MET A 1 6.18 -13.59 23.36
CA MET A 1 5.58 -13.05 22.12
C MET A 1 4.05 -13.21 22.05
N LEU A 2 3.40 -14.15 22.75
CA LEU A 2 1.94 -14.36 22.67
C LEU A 2 1.02 -13.30 23.31
N ARG A 3 1.48 -12.45 24.24
CA ARG A 3 0.58 -11.49 24.94
C ARG A 3 0.22 -10.22 24.16
N LYS A 4 0.98 -9.84 23.12
CA LYS A 4 0.75 -8.58 22.38
C LYS A 4 -0.27 -8.72 21.23
N ALA A 5 -0.55 -9.94 20.76
CA ALA A 5 -1.52 -10.17 19.68
C ALA A 5 -2.98 -9.96 20.16
N CYS A 6 -3.28 -10.31 21.41
CA CYS A 6 -4.64 -10.23 21.95
C CYS A 6 -5.13 -8.81 22.31
N SER A 7 -4.29 -7.78 22.24
CA SER A 7 -4.70 -6.39 22.50
C SER A 7 -5.14 -5.63 21.25
N PHE A 8 -4.94 -6.18 20.04
CA PHE A 8 -5.43 -5.57 18.80
C PHE A 8 -6.93 -5.84 18.65
N LYS A 9 -7.76 -4.93 19.17
CA LYS A 9 -9.22 -5.02 19.05
C LYS A 9 -9.72 -4.83 17.61
N VAL A 10 -8.94 -4.22 16.72
CA VAL A 10 -9.29 -4.00 15.31
C VAL A 10 -8.03 -4.00 14.44
N PHE A 11 -7.98 -4.88 13.44
CA PHE A 11 -6.94 -4.86 12.41
C PHE A 11 -7.31 -3.85 11.33
N VAL A 12 -6.93 -2.58 11.50
CA VAL A 12 -7.21 -1.53 10.51
C VAL A 12 -6.14 -1.51 9.44
N VAL A 13 -6.54 -1.58 8.16
CA VAL A 13 -5.66 -1.50 7.00
C VAL A 13 -6.19 -0.44 6.05
N ARG A 14 -5.35 0.53 5.66
CA ARG A 14 -5.73 1.58 4.72
C ARG A 14 -5.28 1.21 3.33
N VAL A 15 -6.20 1.32 2.38
CA VAL A 15 -5.97 0.95 0.99
C VAL A 15 -6.37 2.08 0.06
N MET A 16 -5.79 2.06 -1.14
CA MET A 16 -6.12 2.98 -2.23
C MET A 16 -6.23 2.20 -3.53
N GLU A 17 -7.23 2.54 -4.33
CA GLU A 17 -7.30 2.08 -5.72
C GLU A 17 -6.54 3.08 -6.59
N ILE A 18 -5.60 2.59 -7.39
CA ILE A 18 -4.77 3.41 -8.24
C ILE A 18 -4.28 2.62 -9.46
N SER A 19 -4.15 3.29 -10.59
CA SER A 19 -3.45 2.74 -11.74
C SER A 19 -1.96 3.05 -11.63
N LEU A 20 -1.11 2.02 -11.72
CA LEU A 20 0.34 2.13 -11.83
C LEU A 20 0.78 1.48 -13.14
N ARG A 21 1.53 2.20 -13.97
CA ARG A 21 1.90 1.82 -15.34
C ARG A 21 0.70 1.35 -16.18
N GLY A 22 -0.44 2.04 -16.02
CA GLY A 22 -1.69 1.73 -16.73
C GLY A 22 -2.43 0.48 -16.23
N LYS A 23 -1.94 -0.22 -15.20
CA LYS A 23 -2.64 -1.36 -14.58
C LYS A 23 -3.30 -0.96 -13.27
N PRO A 24 -4.57 -1.32 -13.03
CA PRO A 24 -5.25 -1.02 -11.77
C PRO A 24 -4.74 -1.91 -10.63
N TYR A 25 -4.45 -1.29 -9.49
CA TYR A 25 -4.04 -1.95 -8.25
C TYR A 25 -4.85 -1.45 -7.07
N ARG A 26 -5.00 -2.31 -6.07
CA ARG A 26 -5.43 -1.92 -4.72
C ARG A 26 -4.21 -1.99 -3.80
N VAL A 27 -3.62 -0.84 -3.54
CA VAL A 27 -2.37 -0.74 -2.76
C VAL A 27 -2.66 -0.59 -1.26
N VAL A 28 -1.86 -1.24 -0.42
CA VAL A 28 -1.85 -1.01 1.02
C VAL A 28 -0.98 0.20 1.31
N LEU A 29 -1.57 1.24 1.89
CA LEU A 29 -0.87 2.47 2.25
C LEU A 29 -0.38 2.47 3.70
N ASP A 30 -1.09 1.77 4.57
CA ASP A 30 -0.82 1.72 6.02
C ASP A 30 -1.47 0.48 6.62
N GLY A 31 -0.83 -0.10 7.63
CA GLY A 31 -1.32 -1.27 8.35
C GLY A 31 -0.77 -2.62 7.88
N HIS A 32 0.41 -2.69 7.24
CA HIS A 32 1.04 -3.96 6.83
C HIS A 32 1.15 -4.98 7.98
N HIS A 33 1.59 -4.55 9.17
CA HIS A 33 1.63 -5.42 10.35
C HIS A 33 0.23 -5.87 10.81
N ASN A 34 -0.79 -5.02 10.69
CA ASN A 34 -2.16 -5.38 11.02
C ASN A 34 -2.71 -6.41 10.02
N LEU A 35 -2.38 -6.26 8.74
CA LEU A 35 -2.76 -7.21 7.70
C LEU A 35 -2.10 -8.58 7.95
N ALA A 36 -0.80 -8.60 8.23
CA ALA A 36 -0.07 -9.82 8.57
C ALA A 36 -0.64 -10.50 9.83
N ALA A 37 -0.93 -9.73 10.88
CA ALA A 37 -1.52 -10.27 12.11
C ALA A 37 -2.95 -10.79 11.89
N ALA A 38 -3.77 -10.09 11.10
CA ALA A 38 -5.13 -10.53 10.75
C ALA A 38 -5.12 -11.86 9.99
N LYS A 39 -4.20 -12.00 9.02
CA LYS A 39 -3.98 -13.26 8.29
C LYS A 39 -3.56 -14.40 9.22
N MET A 40 -2.61 -14.15 10.12
CA MET A 40 -2.12 -15.15 11.06
C MET A 40 -3.21 -15.71 11.98
N VAL A 41 -4.21 -14.90 12.34
CA VAL A 41 -5.34 -15.33 13.18
C VAL A 41 -6.60 -15.68 12.37
N GLY A 42 -6.51 -15.70 11.03
CA GLY A 42 -7.60 -16.10 10.13
C GLY A 42 -8.80 -15.15 10.10
N VAL A 43 -8.61 -13.86 10.39
CA VAL A 43 -9.70 -12.87 10.38
C VAL A 43 -9.52 -11.83 9.28
N ALA A 44 -10.62 -11.31 8.76
CA ALA A 44 -10.58 -10.20 7.82
C ALA A 44 -10.22 -8.87 8.54
N PRO A 45 -9.30 -8.06 7.99
CA PRO A 45 -9.06 -6.73 8.53
C PRO A 45 -10.20 -5.78 8.19
N THR A 46 -10.30 -4.70 8.95
CA THR A 46 -11.14 -3.55 8.61
C THR A 46 -10.44 -2.69 7.56
N TRP A 47 -10.90 -2.80 6.32
CA TRP A 47 -10.44 -1.95 5.23
C TRP A 47 -10.93 -0.51 5.39
N ARG A 48 -10.02 0.45 5.27
CA ARG A 48 -10.33 1.88 5.30
C ARG A 48 -9.78 2.61 4.08
N ARG A 49 -10.44 3.71 3.74
CA ARG A 49 -9.97 4.65 2.72
C ARG A 49 -8.62 5.28 3.10
N PRO A 50 -7.90 5.87 2.13
CA PRO A 50 -6.68 6.61 2.39
C PRO A 50 -6.87 7.70 3.44
N SER A 51 -5.78 8.10 4.10
CA SER A 51 -5.83 9.18 5.07
C SER A 51 -6.17 10.53 4.39
N ARG A 52 -6.72 11.49 5.14
CA ARG A 52 -6.91 12.86 4.64
C ARG A 52 -5.60 13.51 4.18
N LYS A 53 -4.45 13.11 4.74
CA LYS A 53 -3.13 13.58 4.30
C LYS A 53 -2.82 13.02 2.91
N THR A 54 -2.98 11.71 2.71
CA THR A 54 -2.76 11.05 1.41
C THR A 54 -3.64 11.65 0.32
N LEU A 55 -4.94 11.82 0.60
CA LEU A 55 -5.88 12.41 -0.37
C LEU A 55 -5.50 13.86 -0.74
N ARG A 56 -5.00 14.65 0.23
CA ARG A 56 -4.50 16.01 -0.05
C ARG A 56 -3.27 16.01 -0.94
N VAL A 57 -2.32 15.10 -0.71
CA VAL A 57 -1.12 14.96 -1.56
C VAL A 57 -1.51 14.53 -2.97
N GLN A 58 -2.41 13.54 -3.10
CA GLN A 58 -2.92 13.11 -4.39
C GLN A 58 -3.60 14.26 -5.14
N ALA A 59 -4.38 15.09 -4.44
CA ALA A 59 -5.07 16.23 -5.05
C ALA A 59 -4.14 17.42 -5.37
N SER A 60 -2.94 17.50 -4.78
CA SER A 60 -2.02 18.62 -4.98
C SER A 60 -1.09 18.46 -6.18
N MET A 61 -1.17 17.35 -6.92
CA MET A 61 -0.30 17.09 -8.07
C MET A 61 -1.05 16.36 -9.20
N PRO A 62 -0.58 16.47 -10.46
CA PRO A 62 -1.12 15.70 -11.56
C PRO A 62 -1.05 14.18 -11.30
N PRO A 63 -2.00 13.39 -11.84
CA PRO A 63 -2.01 11.93 -11.65
C PRO A 63 -0.69 11.24 -12.01
N ALA A 64 -0.03 11.66 -13.09
CA ALA A 64 1.25 11.09 -13.53
C ALA A 64 2.39 11.35 -12.53
N GLN A 65 2.41 12.53 -11.89
CA GLN A 65 3.39 12.85 -10.85
C GLN A 65 3.12 12.06 -9.57
N PHE A 66 1.84 11.83 -9.25
CA PHE A 66 1.48 11.01 -8.09
C PHE A 66 1.83 9.53 -8.29
N GLU A 67 1.57 8.99 -9.48
CA GLU A 67 2.00 7.65 -9.88
C GLU A 67 3.53 7.51 -9.78
N GLN A 68 4.27 8.48 -10.30
CA GLN A 68 5.73 8.52 -10.21
C GLN A 68 6.20 8.58 -8.76
N LEU A 69 5.57 9.40 -7.91
CA LEU A 69 5.85 9.45 -6.47
C LEU A 69 5.68 8.07 -5.85
N LEU A 70 4.63 7.31 -6.19
CA LEU A 70 4.41 5.98 -5.64
C LEU A 70 5.41 4.94 -6.13
N ILE A 71 5.77 4.98 -7.41
CA ILE A 71 6.74 4.03 -7.98
C ILE A 71 8.16 4.32 -7.50
N ASN A 72 8.52 5.60 -7.36
CA ASN A 72 9.89 6.00 -7.04
C ASN A 72 10.18 6.16 -5.55
N ASN A 73 9.16 6.44 -4.72
CA ASN A 73 9.34 6.67 -3.28
C ASN A 73 9.31 5.36 -2.48
N LEU A 74 10.05 4.35 -2.98
CA LEU A 74 10.34 3.09 -2.32
C LEU A 74 11.40 3.35 -1.24
N THR A 75 10.97 3.74 -0.04
CA THR A 75 11.93 3.96 1.05
C THR A 75 12.28 2.67 1.79
N ASP A 76 11.41 1.65 1.74
CA ASP A 76 11.53 0.47 2.62
C ASP A 76 11.54 -0.90 1.89
N SER A 77 10.91 -1.04 0.71
CA SER A 77 10.89 -2.29 -0.06
C SER A 77 10.43 -2.06 -1.50
N ASP A 78 10.65 -3.04 -2.40
CA ASP A 78 9.97 -3.11 -3.69
C ASP A 78 8.44 -3.21 -3.52
N TRP A 79 7.69 -2.92 -4.58
CA TRP A 79 6.27 -3.29 -4.63
C TRP A 79 6.13 -4.81 -4.67
N TYR A 80 5.30 -5.38 -3.81
CA TYR A 80 5.03 -6.82 -3.75
C TYR A 80 3.53 -7.10 -3.52
N PHE A 81 3.09 -8.28 -3.91
CA PHE A 81 1.76 -8.77 -3.59
C PHE A 81 1.73 -9.25 -2.15
N VAL A 82 0.95 -8.59 -1.30
CA VAL A 82 0.84 -8.91 0.14
C VAL A 82 0.39 -10.35 0.44
N ASP A 83 -0.18 -11.05 -0.53
CA ASP A 83 -0.67 -12.43 -0.40
C ASP A 83 0.39 -13.49 -0.70
N THR A 84 1.33 -13.20 -1.59
CA THR A 84 2.37 -14.15 -2.03
C THR A 84 3.77 -13.71 -1.67
N ASP A 85 3.94 -12.47 -1.21
CA ASP A 85 5.22 -11.78 -1.02
C ASP A 85 6.06 -11.69 -2.31
N GLU A 86 5.45 -11.98 -3.46
CA GLU A 86 6.12 -11.86 -4.77
C GLU A 86 6.23 -10.39 -5.17
N VAL A 87 7.44 -9.99 -5.54
CA VAL A 87 7.73 -8.68 -6.10
C VAL A 87 6.97 -8.49 -7.41
N VAL A 88 6.42 -7.30 -7.63
CA VAL A 88 5.71 -6.90 -8.85
C VAL A 88 6.73 -6.44 -9.90
N PRO A 89 7.12 -7.29 -10.88
CA PRO A 89 8.30 -7.00 -11.70
C PRO A 89 8.14 -5.76 -12.58
N GLU A 90 6.93 -5.45 -13.03
CA GLU A 90 6.66 -4.26 -13.84
C GLU A 90 6.90 -2.95 -13.08
N LEU A 91 6.88 -2.95 -11.75
CA LEU A 91 7.05 -1.75 -10.92
C LEU A 91 8.49 -1.53 -10.45
N LEU A 92 9.42 -2.45 -10.77
CA LEU A 92 10.82 -2.37 -10.33
C LEU A 92 11.61 -1.21 -10.95
N ALA A 93 11.33 -0.89 -12.22
CA ALA A 93 12.03 0.21 -12.87
C ALA A 93 11.55 1.55 -12.30
N MET A 94 12.47 2.46 -11.99
CA MET A 94 12.11 3.83 -11.66
C MET A 94 11.34 4.48 -12.82
N GLN A 95 10.30 5.25 -12.48
CA GLN A 95 9.58 6.08 -13.43
C GLN A 95 10.35 7.40 -13.64
N LYS A 96 10.89 7.58 -14.85
CA LYS A 96 11.56 8.82 -15.26
C LYS A 96 10.52 9.86 -15.67
N ASP A 97 10.89 11.14 -15.57
CA ASP A 97 10.05 12.22 -16.10
C ASP A 97 9.81 11.98 -17.60
N PRO A 98 8.58 12.21 -18.09
CA PRO A 98 8.37 12.33 -19.52
C PRO A 98 9.12 13.58 -19.99
N SER A 99 10.22 13.37 -20.70
CA SER A 99 10.96 14.41 -21.44
C SER A 99 10.10 15.06 -22.52
#